data_AF-F5XYK9-F1
#
_entry.id   AF-F5XYK9-F1
#
_cell.length_a   1.000
_cell.length_b   1.000
_cell.length_c   1.000
_cell.angle_alpha   90.00
_cell.angle_beta   90.00
_cell.angle_gamma   90.00
#
_symmetry.space_group_name_H-M   'P 1'
#
loop_
_entity.id
_entity.type
_entity.pdbx_description
1 polymer ?
#
loop_
_entity_poly.entity_id
_entity_poly.type
_entity_poly.pdbx_seq_one_letter_code
_entity_poly.pdbx_strand_id
1 'polypeptide(L)' 'MDNSNTTPAIPVRAKRGFAVLSPEKKREIASMGGKAAHEHGRAHRFTSEEARAAGKKRHQLRVAALAAKSEGGPSA' A
#
# COMPACT_ATOMS: atom_id res chain seq x y z
N MET A 1 -47.74 -3.04 -38.59
CA MET A 1 -46.44 -3.64 -38.21
C MET A 1 -45.55 -2.54 -37.65
N ASP A 2 -45.55 -2.36 -36.34
CA ASP A 2 -44.71 -1.41 -35.60
C ASP A 2 -43.64 -2.18 -34.82
N ASN A 3 -42.39 -2.11 -35.31
CA ASN A 3 -41.24 -2.77 -34.72
C ASN A 3 -40.73 -2.00 -33.50
N SER A 4 -41.18 -2.36 -32.31
CA SER A 4 -40.62 -1.85 -31.04
C SER A 4 -39.46 -2.73 -30.56
N ASN A 5 -38.25 -2.43 -31.02
CA ASN A 5 -37.03 -3.02 -30.50
C ASN A 5 -36.78 -2.49 -29.07
N THR A 6 -37.35 -3.15 -28.07
CA THR A 6 -37.12 -2.87 -26.65
C THR A 6 -35.83 -3.54 -26.23
N THR A 7 -34.72 -2.80 -26.32
CA THR A 7 -33.45 -3.20 -25.71
C THR A 7 -33.63 -3.30 -24.19
N PRO A 8 -33.41 -4.45 -23.54
CA PRO A 8 -33.46 -4.53 -22.08
C PRO A 8 -32.30 -3.71 -21.53
N ALA A 9 -32.61 -2.60 -20.86
CA ALA A 9 -31.63 -1.80 -20.14
C ALA A 9 -31.01 -2.66 -19.03
N ILE A 10 -29.77 -3.11 -19.22
CA ILE A 10 -29.02 -3.84 -18.21
C ILE A 10 -28.93 -2.94 -16.96
N PRO A 11 -29.38 -3.39 -15.78
CA PRO A 11 -29.32 -2.56 -14.59
C PRO A 11 -27.86 -2.30 -14.24
N VAL A 12 -27.43 -1.04 -14.40
CA VAL A 12 -26.08 -0.61 -14.02
C VAL A 12 -25.92 -0.86 -12.52
N ARG A 13 -25.05 -1.81 -12.16
CA ARG A 13 -24.88 -2.22 -10.78
C ARG A 13 -24.37 -1.03 -9.96
N ALA A 14 -25.19 -0.57 -9.02
CA ALA A 14 -24.81 0.51 -8.12
C ALA A 14 -23.52 0.17 -7.35
N LYS A 15 -22.63 1.16 -7.22
CA LYS A 15 -21.43 1.09 -6.38
C LYS A 15 -21.86 0.77 -4.94
N ARG A 16 -21.12 -0.09 -4.25
CA ARG A 16 -21.45 -0.58 -2.90
C ARG A 16 -20.18 -0.87 -2.09
N GLY A 17 -20.31 -0.98 -0.77
CA GLY A 17 -19.17 -1.22 0.13
C GLY A 17 -18.16 -0.07 0.16
N PHE A 18 -16.86 -0.38 0.22
CA PHE A 18 -15.79 0.65 0.24
C PHE A 18 -15.78 1.55 -1.00
N ALA A 19 -16.41 1.14 -2.10
CA ALA A 19 -16.48 1.95 -3.32
C ALA A 19 -17.35 3.20 -3.16
N VAL A 20 -18.31 3.21 -2.24
CA VAL A 20 -19.18 4.38 -1.98
C VAL A 20 -18.65 5.30 -0.87
N LEU A 21 -17.65 4.85 -0.11
CA LEU A 21 -17.11 5.63 1.00
C LEU A 21 -16.25 6.79 0.51
N SER A 22 -16.28 7.90 1.26
CA SER A 22 -15.37 9.04 1.04
C SER A 22 -13.91 8.63 1.34
N PRO A 23 -12.91 9.33 0.77
CA PRO A 23 -11.50 9.07 1.06
C PRO A 23 -11.16 9.16 2.56
N GLU A 24 -11.79 10.10 3.27
CA GLU A 24 -11.63 10.27 4.71
C GLU A 24 -12.14 9.05 5.47
N LYS A 25 -13.34 8.56 5.13
CA LYS A 25 -13.91 7.39 5.81
C LYS A 25 -13.08 6.13 5.56
N LYS A 26 -12.51 5.98 4.36
CA LYS A 26 -11.57 4.88 4.05
C LYS A 26 -10.31 4.97 4.91
N ARG A 27 -9.73 6.15 5.07
CA ARG A 27 -8.55 6.36 5.93
C ARG A 27 -8.84 6.06 7.38
N GLU A 28 -10.00 6.48 7.88
CA GLU A 28 -10.44 6.19 9.24
C GLU A 28 -10.55 4.68 9.47
N ILE A 29 -11.24 3.95 8.57
CA ILE A 29 -11.39 2.49 8.67
C ILE A 29 -10.04 1.77 8.57
N ALA A 30 -9.17 2.19 7.63
CA ALA A 30 -7.83 1.63 7.51
C ALA A 30 -6.99 1.87 8.79
N SER A 31 -7.08 3.07 9.37
CA SER A 31 -6.41 3.41 10.62
C SER A 31 -6.90 2.55 11.78
N MET A 32 -8.22 2.35 11.90
CA MET A 32 -8.81 1.48 12.92
C MET A 32 -8.37 0.03 12.77
N GLY A 33 -8.34 -0.51 11.55
CA GLY A 33 -7.89 -1.87 11.29
C GLY A 33 -6.43 -2.11 11.71
N GLY A 34 -5.53 -1.15 11.40
CA GLY A 34 -4.14 -1.22 11.82
C GLY A 34 -3.96 -1.18 13.35
N LYS A 35 -4.67 -0.27 14.03
CA LYS A 35 -4.66 -0.16 15.49
C LYS A 35 -5.16 -1.44 16.15
N ALA A 36 -6.30 -1.96 15.69
CA ALA A 36 -6.88 -3.20 16.21
C ALA A 36 -5.92 -4.39 16.03
N ALA A 37 -5.22 -4.51 14.90
CA ALA A 37 -4.26 -5.58 14.70
C ALA A 37 -3.10 -5.55 15.71
N HIS A 38 -2.61 -4.35 16.06
CA HIS A 38 -1.60 -4.17 17.10
C HIS A 38 -2.15 -4.44 18.51
N GLU A 39 -3.34 -3.95 18.82
CA GLU A 39 -4.01 -4.16 20.11
C GLU A 39 -4.27 -5.65 20.38
N HIS A 40 -4.78 -6.37 19.38
CA HIS A 40 -5.04 -7.80 19.47
C HIS A 40 -3.78 -8.69 19.34
N GLY A 41 -2.59 -8.10 19.21
CA GLY A 41 -1.33 -8.84 19.10
C GLY A 41 -1.20 -9.69 17.82
N ARG A 42 -2.02 -9.43 16.80
CA ARG A 42 -1.96 -10.10 15.49
C ARG A 42 -0.91 -9.46 14.59
N ALA A 43 -0.60 -8.19 14.80
CA ALA A 43 0.47 -7.50 14.11
C ALA A 43 1.84 -7.88 14.69
N HIS A 44 2.83 -7.96 13.80
CA HIS A 44 4.23 -8.12 14.21
C HIS A 44 4.70 -6.89 15.00
N ARG A 45 5.40 -7.14 16.12
CA ARG A 45 5.99 -6.10 16.96
C ARG A 45 7.51 -6.14 16.80
N PHE A 46 8.05 -5.06 16.25
CA PHE A 46 9.49 -4.89 16.14
C PHE A 46 10.09 -4.63 17.51
N THR A 47 11.14 -5.39 17.82
CA THR A 47 12.01 -5.12 18.95
C THR A 47 13.02 -4.03 18.60
N SER A 48 13.57 -3.37 19.62
CA SER A 48 14.63 -2.37 19.44
C SER A 48 15.88 -2.94 18.77
N GLU A 49 16.16 -4.23 18.99
CA GLU A 49 17.28 -4.93 18.37
C GLU A 49 17.07 -5.13 16.87
N GLU A 50 15.89 -5.59 16.46
CA GLU A 50 15.54 -5.75 15.05
C GLU A 50 15.58 -4.42 14.30
N ALA A 51 15.07 -3.35 14.93
CA ALA A 51 15.14 -2.00 14.37
C ALA A 51 16.60 -1.55 14.15
N ARG A 52 17.48 -1.82 15.12
CA ARG A 52 18.91 -1.50 15.02
C ARG A 52 19.61 -2.33 13.95
N ALA A 53 19.34 -3.62 13.87
CA ALA A 53 19.90 -4.51 12.86
C ALA A 53 19.48 -4.09 11.44
N ALA A 54 18.20 -3.79 11.24
CA ALA A 54 17.68 -3.28 9.97
C ALA A 54 18.32 -1.92 9.60
N GLY A 55 18.46 -1.02 10.57
CA GLY A 55 19.14 0.26 10.40
C GLY A 55 20.61 0.11 9.98
N LYS A 56 21.35 -0.77 10.66
CA LYS A 56 22.76 -1.09 10.33
C LYS A 56 22.87 -1.64 8.90
N LYS A 57 22.01 -2.61 8.54
CA LYS A 57 21.97 -3.18 7.18
C LYS A 57 21.70 -2.11 6.13
N ARG A 58 20.72 -1.23 6.35
CA ARG A 58 20.42 -0.11 5.45
C ARG A 58 21.61 0.83 5.27
N HIS A 59 22.30 1.16 6.37
CA HIS A 59 23.49 2.02 6.31
C HIS A 59 24.62 1.37 5.50
N GLN A 60 24.90 0.09 5.75
CA GLN A 60 25.91 -0.67 5.00
C GLN A 60 25.61 -0.69 3.49
N LEU A 61 24.36 -0.95 3.11
CA LEU A 61 23.95 -0.91 1.69
C LEU A 61 24.14 0.47 1.07
N ARG A 62 23.86 1.53 1.82
CA ARG A 62 24.10 2.91 1.35
C ARG A 62 25.59 3.17 1.14
N VAL A 63 26.44 2.76 2.08
CA VAL A 63 27.91 2.92 1.96
C VAL A 63 28.44 2.13 0.77
N ALA A 64 28.02 0.87 0.61
CA ALA A 64 28.39 0.05 -0.54
C ALA A 64 27.96 0.68 -1.88
N ALA A 65 26.74 1.23 -1.94
CA ALA A 65 26.25 1.92 -3.14
C ALA A 65 27.03 3.20 -3.46
N LEU A 66 27.55 3.89 -2.45
CA LEU A 66 28.40 5.07 -2.64
C LEU A 66 29.79 4.68 -3.14
N ALA A 67 30.39 3.62 -2.60
CA ALA A 67 31.67 3.07 -3.06
C ALA A 67 31.61 2.59 -4.52
N ALA A 68 30.54 1.89 -4.89
CA ALA A 68 30.31 1.49 -6.29
C ALA A 68 30.14 2.69 -7.24
N LYS A 69 29.65 3.83 -6.74
CA LYS A 69 29.52 5.07 -7.53
C LYS A 69 30.84 5.80 -7.75
N SER A 70 31.83 5.61 -6.86
CA SER A 70 33.17 6.17 -7.03
C SER A 70 34.08 5.34 -7.93
N GLU A 71 33.75 4.07 -8.18
CA GLU A 71 34.58 3.14 -8.99
C GLU A 71 34.10 2.99 -10.45
N GLY A 72 33.01 3.65 -10.84
CA GLY A 72 32.43 3.58 -12.18
C GLY A 72 31.95 4.94 -12.71
N GLY A 73 32.86 5.88 -12.93
CA GLY A 73 32.58 7.04 -13.78
C GLY A 73 32.70 6.63 -15.25
N PRO A 74 31.75 6.98 -16.14
CA PRO A 74 31.94 6.75 -17.57
C PRO A 74 33.16 7.55 -18.03
N SER A 75 34.21 6.83 -18.45
CA SER A 75 35.28 7.39 -19.28
C SER A 75 34.61 7.92 -20.54
N ALA A 76 34.49 9.25 -20.64
CA ALA A 76 34.16 9.96 -21.87
C ALA A 76 35.42 10.12 -22.72
#